data_AF-A0A949PTJ2-F1
#
_entry.id   AF-A0A949PTJ2-F1
#
_cell.length_a   1.000
_cell.length_b   1.000
_cell.length_c   1.000
_cell.angle_alpha   90.00
_cell.angle_beta   90.00
_cell.angle_gamma   90.00
#
_symmetry.space_group_name_H-M   'P 1'
#
loop_
_entity.id
_entity.type
_entity.pdbx_description
1 polymer ?
#
loop_
_entity_poly.entity_id
_entity_poly.type
_entity_poly.pdbx_seq_one_letter_code
_entity_poly.pdbx_strand_id
1 'polypeptide(L)' 'GQPTEVYPFNPNGSAGGLTAVTTADGRFTAMMPHPERVFRNIQMSWTDGDKSQASPWMRVWRNARKWLG' A
#
# COMPACT_ATOMS: atom_id res chain seq x y z
N GLY A 1 11.81 1.72 -9.44
CA GLY A 1 11.46 0.74 -10.49
C GLY A 1 10.71 1.44 -11.61
N GLN A 2 10.43 0.73 -12.71
CA GLN A 2 9.56 1.19 -13.80
C GLN A 2 8.20 0.47 -13.72
N PRO A 3 7.07 1.10 -14.09
CA PRO A 3 5.78 0.40 -14.22
C PRO A 3 5.90 -0.80 -15.17
N THR A 4 5.18 -1.88 -14.87
CA THR A 4 5.31 -3.12 -15.65
C THR A 4 4.03 -3.95 -15.62
N GLU A 5 3.89 -4.76 -16.66
CA GLU A 5 2.87 -5.81 -16.79
C GLU A 5 3.51 -7.21 -16.73
N VAL A 6 4.84 -7.29 -16.54
CA VAL A 6 5.60 -8.53 -16.54
C VAL A 6 5.46 -9.26 -15.19
N TYR A 7 5.04 -10.51 -15.23
CA TYR A 7 5.01 -11.41 -14.07
C TYR A 7 6.43 -11.82 -13.62
N PRO A 8 6.74 -11.93 -12.31
CA PRO A 8 5.85 -11.73 -11.15
C PRO A 8 5.87 -10.29 -10.59
N PHE A 9 6.62 -9.36 -11.19
CA PHE A 9 6.70 -7.97 -10.71
C PHE A 9 5.34 -7.26 -10.75
N ASN A 10 4.52 -7.60 -11.75
CA ASN A 10 3.08 -7.43 -11.72
C ASN A 10 2.43 -8.82 -11.55
N PRO A 11 1.82 -9.12 -10.38
CA PRO A 11 1.33 -10.46 -10.09
C PRO A 11 -0.01 -10.79 -10.76
N ASN A 12 -0.69 -9.83 -11.40
CA ASN A 12 -2.05 -10.01 -11.91
C ASN A 12 -2.26 -9.50 -13.35
N GLY A 13 -1.24 -8.90 -13.99
CA GLY A 13 -1.31 -8.42 -15.36
C GLY A 13 -2.11 -7.13 -15.56
N SER A 14 -2.43 -6.38 -14.50
CA SER A 14 -3.17 -5.12 -14.64
C SER A 14 -2.40 -4.10 -15.48
N ALA A 15 -3.09 -3.47 -16.44
CA ALA A 15 -2.49 -2.54 -17.38
C ALA A 15 -1.74 -1.40 -16.69
N GLY A 16 -0.53 -1.10 -17.18
CA GLY A 16 0.37 -0.11 -16.60
C GLY A 16 0.78 -0.36 -15.14
N GLY A 17 0.50 -1.55 -14.59
CA GLY A 17 0.72 -1.86 -13.17
C GLY A 17 -0.33 -1.29 -12.21
N LEU A 18 -1.51 -0.90 -12.70
CA LEU A 18 -2.57 -0.32 -11.86
C LEU A 18 -3.03 -1.30 -10.77
N THR A 19 -3.03 -0.86 -9.51
CA THR A 19 -3.44 -1.72 -8.38
C THR A 19 -4.21 -0.99 -7.26
N ALA A 20 -4.42 0.33 -7.42
CA ALA A 20 -5.23 1.16 -6.55
C ALA A 20 -5.88 2.29 -7.36
N VAL A 21 -7.11 2.65 -7.00
CA VAL A 21 -7.88 3.76 -7.60
C VAL A 21 -8.58 4.55 -6.51
N THR A 22 -8.91 5.81 -6.79
CA THR A 22 -9.65 6.68 -5.87
C THR A 22 -10.73 7.48 -6.60
N THR A 23 -11.76 7.92 -5.87
CA THR A 23 -12.75 8.86 -6.40
C THR A 23 -12.14 10.23 -6.67
N ALA A 24 -12.77 11.04 -7.55
CA ALA A 24 -12.27 12.36 -7.92
C ALA A 24 -12.11 13.32 -6.73
N ASP A 25 -12.93 13.16 -5.69
CA ASP A 25 -12.85 13.91 -4.43
C ASP A 25 -11.94 13.27 -3.37
N GLY A 26 -11.30 12.14 -3.69
CA GLY A 26 -10.32 11.46 -2.84
C GLY A 26 -10.88 10.78 -1.59
N ARG A 27 -12.20 10.78 -1.36
CA ARG A 27 -12.80 10.25 -0.12
C ARG A 27 -12.85 8.73 -0.06
N PHE A 28 -12.85 8.06 -1.21
CA PHE A 28 -12.88 6.60 -1.30
C PHE A 28 -11.73 6.11 -2.17
N THR A 29 -10.86 5.30 -1.57
CA THR A 29 -9.76 4.63 -2.25
C THR A 29 -9.94 3.12 -2.12
N ALA A 30 -9.84 2.39 -3.23
CA ALA A 30 -9.88 0.94 -3.28
C ALA A 30 -8.55 0.42 -3.85
N MET A 31 -8.02 -0.66 -3.27
CA MET A 31 -6.75 -1.25 -3.68
C MET A 31 -6.73 -2.76 -3.46
N MET A 32 -5.95 -3.46 -4.30
CA MET A 32 -5.74 -4.90 -4.17
C MET A 32 -4.63 -5.30 -3.18
N PRO A 33 -3.52 -4.56 -3.02
CA PRO A 33 -2.55 -4.86 -1.98
C PRO A 33 -3.18 -4.76 -0.58
N HIS A 34 -2.65 -5.52 0.37
CA HIS A 34 -3.16 -5.62 1.73
C HIS A 34 -2.30 -4.82 2.72
N PRO A 35 -2.39 -3.47 2.78
CA PRO A 35 -1.57 -2.67 3.69
C PRO A 35 -1.82 -3.07 5.16
N GLU A 36 -3.01 -3.57 5.49
CA GLU A 36 -3.46 -3.94 6.84
C GLU A 36 -2.76 -5.19 7.37
N ARG A 37 -2.16 -5.98 6.47
CA ARG A 37 -1.36 -7.15 6.86
C ARG A 37 0.08 -6.80 7.16
N VAL A 38 0.54 -5.61 6.77
CA VAL A 38 1.95 -5.21 6.79
C VAL A 38 2.17 -3.83 7.39
N PHE A 39 1.28 -3.36 8.27
CA PHE A 39 1.37 -2.01 8.88
C PHE A 39 2.45 -1.89 9.97
N ARG A 40 3.00 -3.00 10.46
CA ARG A 40 4.18 -3.06 11.33
C ARG A 40 5.38 -3.61 10.58
N ASN A 41 6.58 -3.09 10.84
CA ASN A 41 7.79 -3.58 10.16
C ASN A 41 8.02 -5.08 10.40
N ILE A 42 7.76 -5.58 11.62
CA ILE A 42 7.87 -7.02 11.93
C ILE A 42 6.96 -7.93 11.08
N GLN A 43 5.89 -7.38 10.45
CA GLN A 43 4.97 -8.16 9.61
C GLN A 43 5.39 -8.21 8.14
N MET A 44 6.39 -7.44 7.72
CA MET A 44 6.89 -7.48 6.35
C MET A 44 7.78 -8.71 6.15
N SER A 45 7.60 -9.45 5.05
CA SER A 45 8.43 -10.62 4.72
C SER A 45 9.92 -10.27 4.59
N TRP A 46 10.21 -9.03 4.19
CA TRP A 46 11.53 -8.42 4.19
C TRP A 46 11.41 -6.97 4.64
N THR A 47 12.33 -6.52 5.49
CA THR A 47 12.50 -5.12 5.88
C THR A 47 13.93 -4.89 6.35
N ASP A 48 14.48 -3.73 6.04
CA ASP A 48 15.72 -3.19 6.59
C ASP A 48 15.47 -2.23 7.77
N GLY A 49 14.20 -1.94 8.09
CA GLY A 49 13.79 -1.06 9.16
C GLY A 49 13.78 -1.71 10.55
N ASP A 50 13.66 -0.88 11.58
CA ASP A 50 13.46 -1.37 12.95
C ASP A 50 12.12 -2.12 13.07
N LYS A 51 12.21 -3.41 13.42
CA LYS A 51 11.08 -4.33 13.59
C LYS A 51 10.05 -3.85 14.62
N SER A 52 10.47 -3.06 15.62
CA SER A 52 9.57 -2.52 16.64
C SER A 52 8.65 -1.41 16.10
N GLN A 53 9.03 -0.79 14.98
CA GLN A 53 8.34 0.36 14.41
C GLN A 53 7.16 -0.02 13.50
N ALA A 54 6.32 0.98 13.24
CA ALA A 54 5.35 0.93 12.18
C ALA A 54 6.03 0.93 10.80
N SER A 55 5.46 0.21 9.84
CA SER A 55 5.90 0.28 8.45
C SER A 55 5.36 1.54 7.77
N PRO A 56 5.82 1.86 6.55
CA PRO A 56 5.27 2.97 5.77
C PRO A 56 3.74 2.88 5.59
N TRP A 57 3.18 1.66 5.51
CA TRP A 57 1.76 1.44 5.28
C TRP A 57 0.86 1.96 6.41
N MET A 58 1.36 2.05 7.64
CA MET A 58 0.63 2.66 8.77
C MET A 58 0.12 4.08 8.45
N ARG A 59 0.78 4.77 7.53
CA ARG A 59 0.38 6.13 7.12
C ARG A 59 -1.02 6.19 6.53
N VAL A 60 -1.54 5.11 5.92
CA VAL A 60 -2.91 5.04 5.37
C VAL A 60 -3.93 5.34 6.47
N TRP A 61 -3.88 4.63 7.60
CA TRP A 61 -4.79 4.85 8.73
C TRP A 61 -4.55 6.17 9.46
N ARG A 62 -3.28 6.59 9.61
CA ARG A 62 -2.97 7.89 10.23
C ARG A 62 -3.52 9.06 9.43
N ASN A 63 -3.48 8.99 8.10
CA ASN A 63 -4.09 10.00 7.22
C ASN A 63 -5.61 10.01 7.38
N ALA A 64 -6.25 8.84 7.36
CA ALA A 64 -7.70 8.73 7.58
C ALA A 64 -8.11 9.33 8.94
N ARG A 65 -7.39 8.99 10.02
CA ARG A 65 -7.64 9.55 11.35
C ARG A 65 -7.43 11.07 11.36
N LYS A 66 -6.36 11.58 10.76
CA LYS A 66 -6.08 13.02 10.70
C LYS A 66 -7.17 13.79 9.94
N TRP A 67 -7.71 13.21 8.88
CA TRP A 67 -8.76 13.84 8.06
C TRP A 67 -10.05 14.10 8.85
N LEU A 68 -10.35 13.27 9.85
CA LEU A 68 -11.54 13.43 10.70
C LEU A 68 -11.44 14.55 11.74
N GLY A 69 -10.24 15.13 11.98
CA GLY A 69 -9.97 16.03 13.11
C GLY A 69 -9.69 15.30 14.42
#